data_AF-A0A816FE96-F1
#
_entry.id   AF-A0A816FE96-F1
#
_cell.length_a   1.000
_cell.length_b   1.000
_cell.length_c   1.000
_cell.angle_alpha   90.00
_cell.angle_beta   90.00
_cell.angle_gamma   90.00
#
_symmetry.space_group_name_H-M   'P 1'
#
loop_
_entity.id
_entity.type
_entity.pdbx_description
1 polymer ?
#
loop_
_entity_poly.entity_id
_entity_poly.type
_entity_poly.pdbx_seq_one_letter_code
_entity_poly.pdbx_strand_id
1 'polypeptide(L)'
;MIVKLNSLLKLCQTLRDELWPLLESSSPIEDADLSCFDSDENIRQCGLVSRPGICQAAQRLRRNSRTKRGCNNQLYTNGKSVTAYDFGSFEIRCNRSLCDGPLTFQAVKDVMFKYNITKTVDGQLSQGIRHSLSFIFVILIIIHLI
;
A
#
# COMPACT_ATOMS: atom_id res chain seq x y z
N MET A 1 18.25 5.97 24.09
CA MET A 1 17.21 5.12 23.45
C MET A 1 16.04 5.93 22.87
N ILE A 2 15.74 7.13 23.38
CA ILE A 2 14.64 8.02 22.94
C ILE A 2 14.82 8.59 21.51
N VAL A 3 16.06 8.86 21.07
CA VAL A 3 16.37 9.45 19.75
C VAL A 3 15.96 8.55 18.58
N LYS A 4 16.05 7.22 18.73
CA LYS A 4 15.66 6.26 17.68
C LYS A 4 14.13 6.20 17.47
N LEU A 5 13.35 6.43 18.53
CA LEU A 5 11.89 6.38 18.46
C LEU A 5 11.32 7.61 17.72
N ASN A 6 11.86 8.80 17.99
CA ASN A 6 11.45 10.04 17.30
C ASN A 6 11.79 10.01 15.80
N SER A 7 12.94 9.43 15.44
CA SER A 7 13.33 9.25 14.04
C SER A 7 12.40 8.30 13.29
N LEU A 8 11.95 7.23 13.95
CA LEU A 8 11.04 6.25 13.35
C LEU A 8 9.62 6.81 13.20
N LEU A 9 9.14 7.55 14.19
CA LEU A 9 7.86 8.23 14.13
C LEU A 9 7.81 9.24 12.97
N LYS A 10 8.87 10.04 12.81
CA LYS A 10 9.00 11.02 11.72
C LYS A 10 9.05 10.34 10.35
N LEU A 11 9.75 9.21 10.24
CA LEU A 11 9.78 8.41 9.01
C LEU A 11 8.38 7.87 8.67
N CYS A 12 7.67 7.32 9.64
CA CYS A 12 6.30 6.84 9.45
C CYS A 12 5.33 7.95 9.03
N GLN A 13 5.44 9.14 9.62
CA GLN A 13 4.65 10.32 9.21
C GLN A 13 4.97 10.74 7.78
N THR A 14 6.26 10.84 7.44
CA THR A 14 6.69 11.24 6.10
C THR A 14 6.22 10.24 5.04
N LEU A 15 6.37 8.94 5.31
CA LEU A 15 5.87 7.89 4.43
C LEU A 15 4.36 7.96 4.27
N ARG A 16 3.62 8.25 5.36
CA ARG A 16 2.18 8.48 5.27
C ARG A 16 1.88 9.63 4.33
N ASP A 17 2.49 10.80 4.54
CA ASP A 17 2.16 12.00 3.77
C ASP A 17 2.46 11.84 2.27
N GLU A 18 3.50 11.08 1.90
CA GLU A 18 3.81 10.80 0.49
C GLU A 18 2.95 9.67 -0.11
N LEU A 19 2.63 8.62 0.65
CA LEU A 19 1.86 7.48 0.14
C LEU A 19 0.34 7.74 0.15
N TRP A 20 -0.17 8.48 1.12
CA TRP A 20 -1.60 8.74 1.29
C TRP A 20 -2.29 9.29 0.03
N PRO A 21 -1.77 10.34 -0.63
CA PRO A 21 -2.40 10.84 -1.85
C PRO A 21 -2.36 9.82 -3.00
N LEU A 22 -1.46 8.84 -2.98
CA LEU A 22 -1.39 7.77 -3.99
C LEU A 22 -2.43 6.68 -3.73
N LEU A 23 -2.76 6.43 -2.46
CA LEU A 23 -3.61 5.32 -2.03
C LEU A 23 -5.07 5.71 -1.77
N GLU A 24 -5.36 7.00 -1.57
CA GLU A 24 -6.68 7.49 -1.20
C GLU A 24 -7.23 8.57 -2.14
N SER A 25 -8.55 8.53 -2.34
CA SER A 25 -9.34 9.60 -2.93
C SER A 25 -9.74 10.62 -1.87
N SER A 26 -9.63 11.91 -2.17
CA SER A 26 -10.00 13.02 -1.29
C SER A 26 -11.52 13.17 -1.05
N SER A 27 -12.33 12.26 -1.59
CA SER A 27 -13.78 12.31 -1.44
C SER A 27 -14.24 11.40 -0.30
N PRO A 28 -15.05 11.89 0.65
CA PRO A 28 -15.68 11.06 1.69
C PRO A 28 -16.81 10.16 1.13
N ILE A 29 -16.85 9.98 -0.19
CA ILE A 29 -17.88 9.21 -0.88
C ILE A 29 -17.58 7.74 -0.63
N GLU A 30 -18.59 7.08 -0.07
CA GLU A 30 -18.87 5.66 -0.05
C GLU A 30 -18.02 4.87 -1.06
N ASP A 31 -17.48 3.72 -0.65
CA ASP A 31 -16.77 2.70 -1.46
C ASP A 31 -17.61 2.14 -2.65
N ALA A 32 -18.57 2.92 -3.14
CA ALA A 32 -19.69 2.61 -4.00
C ALA A 32 -19.33 2.41 -5.47
N ASP A 33 -18.27 3.05 -5.96
CA ASP A 33 -17.86 3.00 -7.36
C ASP A 33 -16.34 2.85 -7.51
N LEU A 34 -15.71 2.10 -6.59
CA LEU A 34 -14.30 1.79 -6.71
C LEU A 34 -14.06 0.87 -7.92
N SER A 35 -13.25 1.32 -8.87
CA SER A 35 -12.84 0.53 -10.03
C SER A 35 -11.36 0.17 -9.96
N CYS A 36 -11.02 -1.07 -10.27
CA CYS A 36 -9.65 -1.60 -10.24
C CYS A 36 -9.27 -2.22 -11.58
N PHE A 37 -7.97 -2.34 -11.83
CA PHE A 37 -7.50 -3.08 -12.98
C PHE A 37 -7.59 -4.59 -12.70
N ASP A 38 -8.25 -5.33 -13.59
CA ASP A 38 -8.23 -6.80 -13.62
C ASP A 38 -7.04 -7.31 -14.45
N SER A 39 -6.62 -6.51 -15.44
CA SER A 39 -5.42 -6.73 -16.25
C SER A 39 -4.85 -5.38 -16.72
N ASP A 40 -3.86 -5.36 -17.61
CA ASP A 40 -3.31 -4.10 -18.14
C ASP A 40 -4.31 -3.29 -18.97
N GLU A 41 -5.34 -3.94 -19.52
CA GLU A 41 -6.30 -3.31 -20.43
C GLU A 41 -7.74 -3.34 -19.89
N ASN A 42 -8.03 -4.19 -18.90
CA ASN A 42 -9.38 -4.34 -18.36
C ASN A 42 -9.53 -3.73 -16.98
N ILE A 43 -10.53 -2.87 -16.84
CA ILE A 43 -10.97 -2.28 -15.58
C ILE A 43 -12.29 -2.95 -15.17
N ARG A 44 -12.44 -3.27 -13.89
CA ARG A 44 -13.67 -3.81 -13.32
C ARG A 44 -14.09 -3.05 -12.08
N GLN A 45 -15.39 -2.97 -11.85
CA GLN A 45 -15.94 -2.47 -10.60
C GLN A 45 -15.59 -3.45 -9.47
N CYS A 46 -15.04 -2.90 -8.40
CA CYS A 46 -14.56 -3.62 -7.23
C CYS A 46 -15.42 -3.33 -6.00
N GLY A 47 -15.74 -2.06 -5.76
CA GLY A 47 -16.63 -1.62 -4.69
C GLY A 47 -18.01 -1.24 -5.21
N LEU A 48 -19.03 -1.58 -4.43
CA LEU A 48 -20.43 -1.18 -4.57
C LEU A 48 -20.93 -0.66 -3.21
N VAL A 49 -21.99 0.16 -3.21
CA VAL A 49 -22.59 0.67 -1.96
C VAL A 49 -22.94 -0.47 -1.00
N SER A 50 -23.43 -1.59 -1.56
CA SER A 50 -23.81 -2.79 -0.82
C SER A 50 -22.66 -3.76 -0.54
N ARG A 51 -21.51 -3.56 -1.16
CA ARG A 51 -20.33 -4.44 -1.09
C ARG A 51 -19.04 -3.62 -1.22
N PRO A 52 -18.48 -3.11 -0.11
CA PRO A 52 -17.22 -2.39 -0.16
C PRO A 52 -16.12 -3.30 -0.69
N GLY A 53 -15.26 -2.75 -1.54
CA GLY A 53 -14.13 -3.43 -2.15
C GLY A 53 -12.86 -2.60 -2.01
N ILE A 54 -11.71 -3.26 -2.13
CA ILE A 54 -10.38 -2.63 -2.11
C ILE A 54 -9.59 -3.09 -3.32
N CYS A 55 -8.98 -2.16 -4.05
CA CYS A 55 -8.06 -2.48 -5.15
C CYS A 55 -6.76 -3.03 -4.57
N GLN A 56 -6.26 -4.11 -5.17
CA GLN A 56 -5.03 -4.76 -4.77
C GLN A 56 -4.14 -5.01 -5.98
N ALA A 57 -2.87 -4.62 -5.88
CA ALA A 57 -1.82 -5.02 -6.83
C ALA A 57 -0.69 -5.71 -6.08
N ALA A 58 -0.17 -6.81 -6.63
CA ALA A 58 0.93 -7.57 -6.07
C ALA A 58 1.92 -8.03 -7.15
N GLN A 59 3.22 -7.84 -6.93
CA GLN A 59 4.27 -8.29 -7.85
C GLN A 59 5.29 -9.15 -7.10
N ARG A 60 5.65 -10.34 -7.63
CA ARG A 60 6.75 -11.14 -7.06
C ARG A 60 8.11 -10.64 -7.56
N LEU A 61 9.02 -10.42 -6.62
CA LEU A 61 10.32 -9.79 -6.89
C LEU A 61 11.33 -10.71 -7.58
N ARG A 62 11.29 -12.03 -7.31
CA ARG A 62 12.35 -12.97 -7.74
C ARG A 62 12.28 -13.47 -9.19
N ARG A 63 11.25 -13.12 -9.98
CA ARG A 63 11.04 -13.75 -11.31
C ARG A 63 10.57 -12.81 -12.40
N ASN A 64 10.74 -11.50 -12.24
CA ASN A 64 10.16 -10.51 -13.17
C ASN A 64 8.68 -10.84 -13.47
N SER A 65 7.95 -11.26 -12.43
CA SER A 65 6.60 -11.78 -12.61
C SER A 65 5.67 -10.64 -12.94
N ARG A 66 4.66 -10.90 -13.79
CA ARG A 66 3.58 -9.95 -14.03
C ARG A 66 2.95 -9.53 -12.71
N THR A 67 2.65 -8.24 -12.60
CA THR A 67 1.83 -7.70 -11.52
C THR A 67 0.48 -8.37 -11.58
N LYS A 68 0.09 -9.00 -10.48
CA LYS A 68 -1.27 -9.49 -10.28
C LYS A 68 -2.09 -8.34 -9.73
N ARG A 69 -3.18 -8.00 -10.40
CA ARG A 69 -4.13 -7.00 -9.92
C ARG A 69 -5.45 -7.68 -9.64
N GLY A 70 -6.26 -7.07 -8.79
CA GLY A 70 -7.53 -7.64 -8.42
C GLY A 70 -8.28 -6.82 -7.41
N CYS A 71 -9.51 -7.25 -7.19
CA CYS A 71 -10.40 -6.68 -6.20
C CYS A 71 -10.50 -7.60 -4.99
N ASN A 72 -10.29 -7.04 -3.80
CA ASN A 72 -10.52 -7.75 -2.54
C ASN A 72 -11.85 -7.28 -1.91
N ASN A 73 -12.81 -8.19 -1.85
CA ASN A 73 -14.14 -7.98 -1.29
C ASN A 73 -14.29 -8.55 0.14
N GLN A 74 -13.21 -9.07 0.73
CA GLN A 74 -13.26 -9.56 2.11
C GLN A 74 -13.30 -8.37 3.06
N LEU A 75 -14.44 -8.24 3.77
CA LEU A 75 -14.75 -7.15 4.70
C LEU A 75 -13.55 -6.73 5.57
N TYR A 76 -13.17 -5.46 5.42
CA TYR A 76 -12.70 -4.54 6.47
C TYR A 76 -11.46 -4.91 7.31
N THR A 77 -10.84 -6.07 7.14
CA THR A 77 -9.80 -6.51 8.09
C THR A 77 -8.42 -5.97 7.81
N ASN A 78 -8.18 -5.32 6.66
CA ASN A 78 -6.93 -4.63 6.39
C ASN A 78 -7.21 -3.45 5.46
N GLY A 79 -7.14 -2.22 5.97
CA GLY A 79 -7.34 -1.01 5.19
C GLY A 79 -6.28 -0.80 4.10
N LYS A 80 -6.16 0.45 3.63
CA LYS A 80 -5.06 0.88 2.75
C LYS A 80 -3.73 0.40 3.32
N SER A 81 -2.89 -0.20 2.49
CA SER A 81 -1.60 -0.71 2.93
C SER A 81 -0.60 -0.80 1.79
N VAL A 82 0.67 -0.65 2.15
CA VAL A 82 1.79 -1.06 1.31
C VAL A 82 2.54 -2.12 2.09
N THR A 83 2.78 -3.27 1.46
CA THR A 83 3.42 -4.42 2.09
C THR A 83 4.55 -4.89 1.20
N ALA A 84 5.76 -4.90 1.74
CA ALA A 84 6.94 -5.43 1.06
C ALA A 84 7.45 -6.64 1.85
N TYR A 85 7.79 -7.73 1.16
CA TYR A 85 8.33 -8.95 1.73
C TYR A 85 9.75 -9.19 1.19
N ASP A 86 10.71 -9.48 2.08
CA ASP A 86 12.16 -9.56 1.80
C ASP A 86 12.51 -10.46 0.59
N PHE A 87 11.70 -11.51 0.33
CA PHE A 87 11.94 -12.48 -0.74
C PHE A 87 10.71 -12.85 -1.59
N GLY A 88 9.56 -12.21 -1.38
CA GLY A 88 8.27 -12.77 -1.79
C GLY A 88 7.48 -11.92 -2.78
N SER A 89 7.22 -10.67 -2.42
CA SER A 89 6.29 -9.83 -3.14
C SER A 89 6.29 -8.39 -2.64
N PHE A 90 5.83 -7.49 -3.50
CA PHE A 90 5.41 -6.14 -3.18
C PHE A 90 3.91 -6.04 -3.41
N GLU A 91 3.14 -5.62 -2.42
CA GLU A 91 1.68 -5.53 -2.46
C GLU A 91 1.21 -4.13 -2.07
N ILE A 92 0.23 -3.62 -2.81
CA ILE A 92 -0.46 -2.36 -2.54
C ILE A 92 -1.95 -2.67 -2.40
N ARG A 93 -2.58 -2.10 -1.37
CA ARG A 93 -4.02 -2.05 -1.18
C ARG A 93 -4.46 -0.59 -1.07
N CYS A 94 -5.48 -0.22 -1.83
CA CYS A 94 -5.91 1.16 -1.94
C CYS A 94 -7.40 1.28 -2.27
N ASN A 95 -8.00 2.39 -1.84
CA ASN A 95 -9.43 2.69 -1.97
C ASN A 95 -9.67 3.88 -2.92
N ARG A 96 -8.75 4.08 -3.87
CA ARG A 96 -8.84 5.10 -4.92
C ARG A 96 -9.03 4.40 -6.25
N SER A 97 -9.95 4.88 -7.10
CA SER A 97 -10.14 4.28 -8.42
C SER A 97 -8.82 4.23 -9.17
N LEU A 98 -8.46 3.04 -9.68
CA LEU A 98 -7.27 2.79 -10.51
C LEU A 98 -5.92 3.01 -9.80
N CYS A 99 -5.88 3.01 -8.46
CA CYS A 99 -4.66 3.15 -7.67
C CYS A 99 -3.71 1.94 -7.75
N ASP A 100 -4.19 0.80 -8.23
CA ASP A 100 -3.44 -0.41 -8.51
C ASP A 100 -2.83 -0.42 -9.93
N GLY A 101 -3.03 0.68 -10.68
CA GLY A 101 -2.46 0.89 -12.01
C GLY A 101 -0.94 1.00 -12.03
N PRO A 102 -0.29 0.81 -13.19
CA PRO A 102 1.17 0.73 -13.30
C PRO A 102 1.88 2.01 -12.85
N LEU A 103 1.32 3.19 -13.14
CA LEU A 103 1.90 4.48 -12.73
C LEU A 103 1.89 4.65 -11.21
N THR A 104 0.75 4.40 -10.57
CA THR A 104 0.63 4.50 -9.11
C THR A 104 1.46 3.43 -8.40
N PHE A 105 1.46 2.20 -8.92
CA PHE A 105 2.26 1.10 -8.40
C PHE A 105 3.76 1.42 -8.45
N GLN A 106 4.22 2.04 -9.54
CA GLN A 106 5.60 2.52 -9.68
C GLN A 106 5.90 3.70 -8.75
N ALA A 107 5.00 4.68 -8.65
CA ALA A 107 5.18 5.82 -7.75
C ALA A 107 5.33 5.39 -6.28
N VAL A 108 4.53 4.43 -5.83
CA VAL A 108 4.63 3.88 -4.46
C VAL A 108 5.97 3.19 -4.23
N LYS A 109 6.48 2.44 -5.23
CA LYS A 109 7.82 1.86 -5.19
C LYS A 109 8.93 2.91 -5.10
N ASP A 110 8.81 3.99 -5.88
CA ASP A 110 9.78 5.08 -5.91
C ASP A 110 9.85 5.77 -4.53
N VAL A 111 8.70 6.00 -3.88
CA VAL A 111 8.65 6.51 -2.50
C VAL A 111 9.33 5.55 -1.52
N MET A 112 9.04 4.26 -1.61
CA MET A 112 9.65 3.24 -0.74
C MET A 112 11.17 3.14 -0.95
N PHE A 113 11.67 3.39 -2.16
CA PHE A 113 13.10 3.45 -2.46
C PHE A 113 13.73 4.76 -1.96
N LYS A 114 13.09 5.91 -2.20
CA LYS A 114 13.53 7.25 -1.75
C LYS A 114 13.82 7.30 -0.25
N TYR A 115 13.01 6.61 0.55
CA TYR A 115 13.15 6.55 2.01
C TYR A 115 13.96 5.35 2.52
N ASN A 116 14.69 4.65 1.65
CA ASN A 116 15.51 3.48 1.97
C ASN A 116 14.75 2.32 2.63
N ILE A 117 13.42 2.26 2.45
CA ILE A 117 12.62 1.12 2.90
C ILE A 117 12.95 -0.12 2.06
N THR A 118 13.18 0.12 0.78
CA THR A 118 13.61 -0.88 -0.18
C THR A 118 15.03 -0.56 -0.68
N LYS A 119 15.83 -1.60 -0.92
CA LYS A 119 17.18 -1.54 -1.49
C LYS A 119 17.16 -1.27 -2.99
N THR A 120 16.08 -1.68 -3.67
CA THR A 120 15.86 -1.46 -5.10
C THR A 120 14.45 -0.96 -5.33
N VAL A 121 14.27 -0.18 -6.40
CA VAL A 121 12.95 0.31 -6.86
C VAL A 121 11.97 -0.85 -7.11
N ASP A 122 12.46 -2.04 -7.45
CA ASP A 122 11.59 -3.20 -7.63
C ASP A 122 10.81 -3.60 -6.37
N GLY A 123 11.25 -3.18 -5.18
CA GLY A 123 10.56 -3.40 -3.91
C GLY A 123 11.28 -4.34 -2.94
N GLN A 124 12.55 -4.68 -3.19
CA GLN A 124 13.33 -5.55 -2.30
C GLN A 124 13.62 -4.82 -0.98
N LEU A 125 13.28 -5.40 0.17
CA LEU A 125 13.50 -4.74 1.48
C LEU A 125 14.99 -4.47 1.76
N SER A 126 15.26 -3.37 2.44
CA SER A 126 16.59 -3.05 2.96
C SER A 126 16.95 -3.95 4.15
N GLN A 127 18.23 -4.32 4.30
CA GLN A 127 18.71 -5.24 5.35
C GLN A 127 18.37 -4.79 6.78
N GLY A 128 18.21 -3.49 7.03
CA GLY A 128 17.82 -2.93 8.33
C GLY A 128 16.33 -3.09 8.68
N ILE A 129 15.52 -3.61 7.74
CA ILE A 129 14.04 -3.64 7.79
C ILE A 129 13.55 -5.07 7.46
N ARG A 130 14.30 -6.10 7.85
CA ARG A 130 14.07 -7.50 7.45
C ARG A 130 12.84 -8.20 8.03
N HIS A 131 12.09 -7.53 8.89
CA HIS A 131 10.82 -8.05 9.41
C HIS A 131 9.67 -7.53 8.54
N SER A 132 8.72 -8.40 8.17
CA SER A 132 7.55 -8.07 7.34
C SER A 132 6.94 -6.73 7.75
N LEU A 133 7.13 -5.70 6.91
CA LEU A 133 6.43 -4.43 7.10
C LEU A 133 5.05 -4.56 6.46
N SER A 134 4.08 -4.96 7.28
CA SER A 134 2.68 -4.69 6.98
C SER A 134 2.36 -3.31 7.55
N PHE A 135 2.41 -2.27 6.71
CA PHE A 135 1.81 -1.00 7.09
C PHE A 135 0.30 -1.14 6.96
N ILE A 136 -0.33 -1.78 7.94
CA ILE A 136 -1.76 -1.58 8.16
C ILE A 136 -1.85 -0.17 8.73
N PHE A 137 -2.37 0.78 7.95
CA PHE A 137 -2.68 2.10 8.46
C PHE A 137 -3.89 1.99 9.40
N VAL A 138 -3.66 1.48 10.61
CA VAL A 138 -4.54 1.78 11.72
C VAL A 138 -4.06 3.12 12.27
N ILE A 139 -4.87 4.16 12.12
CA ILE A 139 -4.78 5.29 13.04
C ILE A 139 -5.18 4.74 14.42
N LEU A 140 -4.22 4.13 15.12
CA LEU A 140 -4.29 4.07 16.57
C LEU A 140 -3.45 5.24 17.07
N ILE A 141 -4.15 6.37 17.22
CA ILE A 141 -3.85 7.27 18.33
C ILE A 141 -3.99 6.41 19.59
N ILE A 142 -2.85 5.99 20.14
CA ILE A 142 -2.70 5.62 21.55
C ILE A 142 -1.40 6.36 21.92
N ILE A 143 -1.35 7.57 22.48
CA ILE A 143 -2.05 8.10 23.66
C ILE A 143 -2.70 6.97 24.46
N HIS A 144 -1.86 6.15 25.10
CA HIS A 144 -2.04 5.57 26.44
C HIS A 144 -0.99 4.49 26.68
N LEU A 145 0.09 4.94 27.33
CA LEU A 145 0.91 4.28 28.35
C LEU A 145 2.04 5.30 28.56
N ILE A 146 1.87 6.35 29.39
CA ILE A 146 1.82 6.28 30.87
C ILE A 146 2.63 5.10 31.39
#